data_AF-A0A7X3VE77-F1
#
_entry.id   AF-A0A7X3VE77-F1
#
_cell.length_a   1.000
_cell.length_b   1.000
_cell.length_c   1.000
_cell.angle_alpha   90.00
_cell.angle_beta   90.00
_cell.angle_gamma   90.00
#
_symmetry.space_group_name_H-M   'P 1'
#
loop_
_entity.id
_entity.type
_entity.pdbx_description
1 polymer ?
#
loop_
_entity_poly.entity_id
_entity_poly.type
_entity_poly.pdbx_seq_one_letter_code
_entity_poly.pdbx_strand_id
1 'polypeptide(L)'
;MDTIEGAVNGSLSDRFDYAERLSGRFSADRQGVLEELNLWQSWWRDALLIAQSKNELVVNKSRLESLISVCERISAESVVSSLKAIRRTAFLLERNVSPRLAIEGMMMQLPSMPEHRPEG
;
A
#
# COMPACT_ATOMS: atom_id res chain seq x y z
N MET A 1 10.05 4.28 0.39
CA MET A 1 9.20 3.07 0.40
C MET A 1 9.17 2.37 1.75
N ASP A 2 10.12 2.63 2.67
CA ASP A 2 10.11 2.01 4.01
C ASP A 2 8.81 2.27 4.80
N THR A 3 8.23 3.46 4.65
CA THR A 3 6.92 3.83 5.23
C THR A 3 5.77 2.98 4.70
N ILE A 4 5.79 2.64 3.40
CA ILE A 4 4.80 1.78 2.75
C ILE A 4 4.94 0.36 3.28
N GLU A 5 6.15 -0.17 3.30
CA GLU A 5 6.42 -1.53 3.80
C GLU A 5 6.08 -1.66 5.29
N GLY A 6 6.33 -0.61 6.08
CA GLY A 6 5.91 -0.52 7.47
C GLY A 6 4.39 -0.55 7.63
N ALA A 7 3.64 0.18 6.79
CA ALA A 7 2.18 0.14 6.82
C ALA A 7 1.62 -1.21 6.32
N VAL A 8 2.24 -1.83 5.31
CA VAL A 8 1.85 -3.15 4.79
C VAL A 8 2.02 -4.24 5.86
N ASN A 9 3.18 -4.26 6.53
CA ASN A 9 3.50 -5.27 7.55
C ASN A 9 2.97 -4.93 8.95
N GLY A 10 2.58 -3.68 9.20
CA GLY A 10 2.10 -3.20 10.48
C GLY A 10 0.66 -3.63 10.81
N SER A 11 0.30 -3.40 12.06
CA SER A 11 -1.05 -3.58 12.58
C SER A 11 -2.04 -2.58 11.98
N LEU A 12 -3.34 -2.77 12.23
CA LEU A 12 -4.35 -1.78 11.84
C LEU A 12 -4.10 -0.42 12.50
N SER A 13 -3.55 -0.40 13.74
CA SER A 13 -3.19 0.84 14.42
C SER A 13 -2.07 1.57 13.68
N ASP A 14 -1.00 0.87 13.30
CA ASP A 14 0.13 1.46 12.55
C ASP A 14 -0.33 2.06 11.22
N ARG A 15 -1.33 1.41 10.59
CA ARG A 15 -1.94 1.90 9.35
C ARG A 15 -2.78 3.15 9.54
N PHE A 16 -3.52 3.26 10.64
CA PHE A 16 -4.26 4.49 10.96
C PHE A 16 -3.32 5.63 11.35
N ASP A 17 -2.24 5.35 12.06
CA ASP A 17 -1.20 6.34 12.33
C ASP A 17 -0.52 6.82 11.03
N TYR A 18 -0.28 5.90 10.09
CA TYR A 18 0.18 6.26 8.75
C TYR A 18 -0.84 7.15 8.02
N ALA A 19 -2.13 6.78 8.05
CA ALA A 19 -3.20 7.55 7.41
C ALA A 19 -3.35 8.96 7.98
N GLU A 20 -3.23 9.10 9.31
CA GLU A 20 -3.20 10.38 10.02
C GLU A 20 -2.08 11.27 9.51
N ARG A 21 -0.84 10.78 9.53
CA ARG A 21 0.32 11.55 9.05
C ARG A 21 0.18 11.94 7.59
N LEU A 22 -0.26 11.02 6.73
CA LEU A 22 -0.40 11.29 5.29
C LEU A 22 -1.52 12.30 5.02
N SER A 23 -2.69 12.12 5.62
CA SER A 23 -3.84 13.01 5.43
C SER A 23 -3.60 14.41 6.01
N GLY A 24 -2.88 14.52 7.13
CA GLY A 24 -2.51 15.79 7.74
C GLY A 24 -1.60 16.66 6.85
N ARG A 25 -0.83 16.04 5.94
CA ARG A 25 -0.01 16.77 4.95
C ARG A 25 -0.81 17.30 3.76
N PHE A 26 -2.01 16.79 3.50
CA PHE A 26 -2.73 17.04 2.25
C PHE A 26 -3.10 18.50 1.99
N SER A 27 -3.40 19.27 3.05
CA SER A 27 -3.74 20.69 2.91
C SER A 27 -2.54 21.56 2.52
N ALA A 28 -1.35 21.21 2.99
CA ALA A 28 -0.11 21.95 2.72
C ALA A 28 0.62 21.43 1.47
N ASP A 29 0.53 20.12 1.20
CA ASP A 29 1.25 19.44 0.13
C ASP A 29 0.38 18.36 -0.52
N ARG A 30 -0.59 18.82 -1.32
CA ARG A 30 -1.48 17.94 -2.08
C ARG A 30 -0.70 17.06 -3.06
N GLN A 31 0.27 17.65 -3.75
CA GLN A 31 1.02 16.97 -4.80
C GLN A 31 1.88 15.86 -4.22
N GLY A 32 2.60 16.10 -3.12
CA GLY A 32 3.38 15.07 -2.43
C GLY A 32 2.53 13.93 -1.87
N VAL A 33 1.30 14.19 -1.42
CA VAL A 33 0.38 13.11 -1.02
C VAL A 33 -0.06 12.26 -2.22
N LEU A 34 -0.35 12.88 -3.36
CA LEU A 34 -0.68 12.14 -4.59
C LEU A 34 0.53 11.35 -5.12
N GLU A 35 1.74 11.87 -4.97
CA GLU A 35 2.98 11.17 -5.28
C GLU A 35 3.21 9.96 -4.36
N GLU A 36 2.90 10.09 -3.06
CA GLU A 36 2.92 8.94 -2.15
C GLU A 36 1.93 7.86 -2.61
N LEU A 37 0.73 8.21 -3.08
CA LEU A 37 -0.21 7.24 -3.66
C LEU A 37 0.32 6.59 -4.94
N ASN A 38 1.09 7.31 -5.75
CA ASN A 38 1.78 6.73 -6.90
C ASN A 38 2.87 5.73 -6.46
N LEU A 39 3.58 5.99 -5.37
CA LEU A 39 4.52 5.03 -4.78
C LEU A 39 3.80 3.78 -4.28
N TRP A 40 2.66 3.94 -3.59
CA TRP A 40 1.78 2.82 -3.21
C TRP A 40 1.37 2.01 -4.44
N GLN A 41 0.93 2.67 -5.51
CA GLN A 41 0.53 1.99 -6.74
C GLN A 41 1.70 1.26 -7.40
N SER A 42 2.89 1.87 -7.45
CA SER A 42 4.09 1.24 -8.01
C SER A 42 4.50 0.00 -7.21
N TRP A 43 4.43 0.06 -5.88
CA TRP A 43 4.79 -1.04 -5.01
C TRP A 43 3.83 -2.22 -5.21
N TRP A 44 2.51 -1.97 -5.19
CA TRP A 44 1.51 -3.03 -5.42
C TRP A 44 1.47 -3.55 -6.86
N ARG A 45 1.89 -2.76 -7.85
CA ARG A 45 2.08 -3.25 -9.23
C ARG A 45 3.23 -4.25 -9.28
N ASP A 46 4.34 -3.97 -8.60
CA ASP A 46 5.47 -4.89 -8.57
C ASP A 46 5.13 -6.18 -7.81
N ALA A 47 4.33 -6.09 -6.73
CA ALA A 47 3.76 -7.26 -6.06
C ALA A 47 2.88 -8.11 -7.02
N LEU A 48 2.10 -7.47 -7.90
CA LEU A 48 1.31 -8.18 -8.93
C LEU A 48 2.21 -8.89 -9.95
N LEU A 49 3.33 -8.28 -10.33
CA LEU A 49 4.28 -8.89 -11.27
C LEU A 49 4.94 -10.12 -10.65
N ILE A 50 5.32 -10.05 -9.37
CA ILE A 50 5.88 -11.20 -8.63
C ILE A 50 4.85 -12.32 -8.49
N ALA A 51 3.60 -11.99 -8.15
CA ALA A 51 2.51 -12.97 -8.08
C ALA A 51 2.25 -13.67 -9.45
N GLN A 52 2.64 -13.05 -10.56
CA GLN A 52 2.57 -13.61 -11.90
C GLN A 52 3.90 -14.24 -12.38
N SER A 53 4.90 -14.38 -11.49
CA SER A 53 6.25 -14.88 -11.83
C SER A 53 6.97 -14.04 -12.90
N LYS A 54 6.67 -12.74 -13.00
CA LYS A 54 7.28 -11.79 -13.96
C LYS A 54 8.28 -10.85 -13.27
N ASN A 55 9.22 -11.43 -12.54
CA ASN A 55 10.16 -10.70 -11.70
C ASN A 55 11.07 -9.75 -12.50
N GLU A 56 11.32 -10.06 -13.78
CA GLU A 56 12.10 -9.25 -14.71
C GLU A 56 11.47 -7.88 -15.00
N LEU A 57 10.15 -7.74 -14.81
CA LEU A 57 9.41 -6.49 -15.03
C LEU A 57 9.31 -5.62 -13.77
N VAL A 58 9.79 -6.11 -12.62
CA VAL A 58 9.78 -5.36 -11.35
C VAL A 58 10.68 -4.13 -11.49
N VAL A 59 10.15 -2.96 -11.16
CA VAL A 59 10.87 -1.69 -11.23
C VAL A 59 11.64 -1.44 -9.94
N ASN A 60 11.05 -1.76 -8.79
CA ASN A 60 11.64 -1.54 -7.47
C ASN A 60 12.55 -2.71 -7.07
N LYS A 61 13.59 -2.98 -7.88
CA LYS A 61 14.49 -4.14 -7.70
C LYS A 61 15.15 -4.18 -6.32
N SER A 62 15.44 -3.04 -5.71
CA SER A 62 15.99 -2.96 -4.35
C SER A 62 15.04 -3.43 -3.25
N ARG A 63 13.76 -3.64 -3.58
CA ARG A 63 12.68 -4.06 -2.67
C ARG A 63 12.19 -5.48 -2.95
N LEU A 64 12.86 -6.21 -3.84
CA LEU A 64 12.41 -7.51 -4.34
C LEU A 64 12.20 -8.54 -3.21
N GLU A 65 13.13 -8.65 -2.26
CA GLU A 65 12.99 -9.57 -1.12
C GLU A 65 11.77 -9.27 -0.25
N SER A 66 11.55 -7.99 0.09
CA SER A 66 10.40 -7.52 0.86
C SER A 66 9.08 -7.81 0.11
N LEU A 67 9.05 -7.55 -1.19
CA LEU A 67 7.90 -7.84 -2.03
C LEU A 67 7.59 -9.34 -2.12
N ILE A 68 8.60 -10.20 -2.30
CA ILE A 68 8.43 -11.66 -2.33
C ILE A 68 7.84 -12.14 -1.01
N SER A 69 8.41 -11.73 0.13
CA SER A 69 7.93 -12.12 1.47
C SER A 69 6.46 -11.72 1.69
N VAL A 70 6.04 -10.56 1.18
CA VAL A 70 4.64 -10.14 1.22
C VAL A 70 3.78 -11.03 0.30
N CYS A 71 4.20 -11.24 -0.94
CA CYS A 71 3.44 -12.03 -1.93
C CYS A 71 3.23 -13.49 -1.51
N GLU A 72 4.11 -14.06 -0.69
CA GLU A 72 3.94 -15.40 -0.11
C GLU A 72 2.78 -15.49 0.90
N ARG A 73 2.36 -14.35 1.47
CA ARG A 73 1.37 -14.28 2.57
C ARG A 73 -0.02 -13.84 2.14
N ILE A 74 -0.19 -13.43 0.88
CA ILE A 74 -1.43 -12.85 0.36
C ILE A 74 -1.82 -13.45 -0.99
N SER A 75 -3.10 -13.36 -1.34
CA SER A 75 -3.60 -13.86 -2.62
C SER A 75 -3.47 -12.82 -3.75
N ALA A 76 -3.51 -13.29 -5.00
CA ALA A 76 -3.55 -12.40 -6.17
C ALA A 76 -4.79 -11.49 -6.17
N GLU A 77 -5.93 -11.95 -5.69
CA GLU A 77 -7.14 -11.15 -5.53
C GLU A 77 -6.92 -10.00 -4.53
N SER A 78 -6.17 -10.25 -3.45
CA SER A 78 -5.82 -9.23 -2.45
C SER A 78 -4.92 -8.15 -3.04
N VAL A 79 -3.97 -8.53 -3.90
CA VAL A 79 -3.14 -7.59 -4.67
C VAL A 79 -4.01 -6.71 -5.58
N VAL A 80 -4.93 -7.32 -6.34
CA VAL A 80 -5.83 -6.59 -7.24
C VAL A 80 -6.78 -5.66 -6.47
N SER A 81 -7.30 -6.10 -5.33
CA SER A 81 -8.14 -5.28 -4.43
C SER A 81 -7.38 -4.06 -3.93
N SER A 82 -6.13 -4.25 -3.50
CA SER A 82 -5.26 -3.17 -3.03
C SER A 82 -5.00 -2.12 -4.11
N LEU A 83 -4.70 -2.54 -5.35
CA LEU A 83 -4.54 -1.64 -6.49
C LEU A 83 -5.81 -0.83 -6.78
N LYS A 84 -7.00 -1.45 -6.67
CA LYS A 84 -8.29 -0.76 -6.82
C LYS A 84 -8.53 0.24 -5.70
N ALA A 85 -8.23 -0.12 -4.46
CA ALA A 85 -8.34 0.76 -3.30
C ALA A 85 -7.49 2.01 -3.47
N ILE A 86 -6.21 1.85 -3.84
CA ILE A 86 -5.26 2.96 -4.05
C ILE A 86 -5.75 3.92 -5.13
N ARG A 87 -6.14 3.39 -6.30
CA ARG A 87 -6.68 4.20 -7.40
C ARG A 87 -7.95 4.94 -7.01
N ARG A 88 -8.84 4.29 -6.27
CA ARG A 88 -10.06 4.92 -5.75
C ARG A 88 -9.73 6.05 -4.78
N THR A 89 -8.77 5.85 -3.88
CA THR A 89 -8.34 6.89 -2.94
C THR A 89 -7.75 8.09 -3.66
N ALA A 90 -6.88 7.90 -4.66
CA ALA A 90 -6.37 8.99 -5.49
C ALA A 90 -7.51 9.80 -6.14
N PHE A 91 -8.48 9.11 -6.75
CA PHE A 91 -9.66 9.73 -7.36
C PHE A 91 -10.51 10.53 -6.36
N LEU A 92 -10.69 10.02 -5.13
CA LEU A 92 -11.44 10.72 -4.08
C LEU A 92 -10.70 11.99 -3.62
N LEU A 93 -9.38 11.91 -3.44
CA LEU A 93 -8.55 13.05 -3.05
C LEU A 93 -8.57 14.16 -4.11
N GLU A 94 -8.48 13.79 -5.39
CA GLU A 94 -8.60 14.72 -6.50
C GLU A 94 -9.92 15.49 -6.51
N ARG A 95 -10.99 14.88 -5.96
CA ARG A 95 -12.34 15.45 -5.88
C ARG A 95 -12.64 16.12 -4.54
N ASN A 96 -11.61 16.42 -3.75
CA ASN A 96 -11.71 17.12 -2.47
C ASN A 96 -12.57 16.40 -1.42
N VAL A 97 -12.66 15.06 -1.51
CA VAL A 97 -13.21 14.24 -0.43
C VAL A 97 -12.25 14.29 0.76
N SER A 98 -12.78 14.14 1.98
CA SER A 98 -12.00 14.10 3.22
C SER A 98 -10.77 13.19 3.09
N PRO A 99 -9.53 13.73 3.16
CA PRO A 99 -8.32 12.93 2.98
C PRO A 99 -8.15 11.86 4.04
N ARG A 100 -8.51 12.18 5.30
CA ARG A 100 -8.49 11.24 6.43
C ARG A 100 -9.31 10.00 6.10
N LEU A 101 -10.59 10.19 5.77
CA LEU A 101 -11.51 9.10 5.48
C LEU A 101 -11.10 8.29 4.23
N ALA A 102 -10.65 8.98 3.17
CA ALA A 102 -10.23 8.31 1.94
C ALA A 102 -8.98 7.43 2.15
N ILE A 103 -8.02 7.88 2.96
CA ILE A 103 -6.78 7.15 3.24
C ILE A 103 -7.01 6.05 4.29
N GLU A 104 -7.79 6.29 5.34
CA GLU A 104 -8.21 5.24 6.28
C GLU A 104 -8.98 4.12 5.58
N GLY A 105 -9.89 4.49 4.66
CA GLY A 105 -10.60 3.55 3.80
C GLY A 105 -9.66 2.70 2.94
N MET A 106 -8.58 3.29 2.42
CA MET A 106 -7.53 2.56 1.70
C MET A 106 -6.87 1.53 2.61
N MET A 107 -6.45 1.95 3.81
CA MET A 107 -5.72 1.12 4.78
C MET A 107 -6.51 -0.12 5.22
N MET A 108 -7.82 0.02 5.38
CA MET A 108 -8.71 -1.09 5.73
C MET A 108 -8.89 -2.11 4.59
N GLN A 109 -8.72 -1.69 3.32
CA GLN A 109 -8.85 -2.57 2.16
C GLN A 109 -7.54 -3.29 1.80
N LEU A 110 -6.40 -2.81 2.31
CA LEU A 110 -5.13 -3.52 2.17
C LEU A 110 -5.18 -4.82 3.00
N PRO A 111 -4.64 -5.95 2.48
CA PRO A 111 -4.67 -7.22 3.20
C PRO A 111 -3.90 -7.09 4.52
N SER A 112 -4.43 -7.66 5.60
CA SER A 112 -3.67 -7.85 6.83
C SER A 112 -2.64 -8.96 6.60
N MET A 113 -1.44 -8.73 7.11
CA MET A 113 -0.40 -9.75 7.07
C MET A 113 -0.64 -10.72 8.23
N PRO A 114 -0.90 -12.02 7.97
CA PRO A 114 -1.10 -12.98 9.06
C PRO A 114 0.17 -13.02 9.92
N GLU A 115 0.03 -12.94 11.25
CA GLU A 115 1.18 -13.01 12.16
C GLU A 115 2.04 -14.23 11.82
N HIS A 116 3.34 -14.03 11.67
CA HIS A 116 4.26 -15.15 11.56
C HIS A 116 4.31 -15.83 12.94
N ARG A 117 3.52 -16.89 13.12
CA ARG A 117 3.68 -17.78 14.26
C ARG A 117 4.89 -18.66 13.95
N PRO A 118 6.03 -18.51 14.64
CA PRO A 118 7.12 -19.45 14.45
C PRO A 118 6.62 -20.83 14.87
N GLU A 119 6.72 -21.81 13.98
CA GLU A 119 6.47 -23.20 14.32
C GLU A 119 7.59 -23.65 15.27
N GLY A 120 7.20 -24.05 16.48
CA GLY A 120 8.08 -24.63 17.49
C GLY A 120 8.23 -26.13 17.32
#